data_AF-A0AAN3H550-F1
#
_entry.id   AF-A0AAN3H550-F1
#
_cell.length_a   1.000
_cell.length_b   1.000
_cell.length_c   1.000
_cell.angle_alpha   90.00
_cell.angle_beta   90.00
_cell.angle_gamma   90.00
#
_symmetry.space_group_name_H-M   'P 1'
#
loop_
_entity.id
_entity.type
_entity.pdbx_description
1 polymer ?
#
loop_
_entity_poly.entity_id
_entity_poly.type
_entity_poly.pdbx_seq_one_letter_code
_entity_poly.pdbx_strand_id
1 'polypeptide(L)'
;AFYERALPSNVSGDLYPQPSIFGDKVSSVSKNWSTLLDSNPGSYVTSQRLDSGANQYNYNGHTGSDVISITDSFGGLDRTQVSRFPVGLFTGEGNDLIVTGRDYGRNTSAGYTDHSHRTDMGNGDDTLVVGVGNNDVTLYVNEEGQLRATTDSYNGSTSIDYTGLNSSSSGGTISGTDIVMGAGNDTVLALGYEGNSADAIINTNIDLGAGNDFIYANGEISTNNGTQVNIIGGEGFDTISLDNTTVTSAMFSGFEHVDLHSTSHLILNSDDFKSQDIEGEILKISGSSGASVDVQNFDWENLSSANDGDVKYFTYQSTDIPGLTLWIQEGIEVK
;
A
#
# COMPACT_ATOMS: atom_id res chain seq x y z
N ALA A 1 -20.47 -5.30 -2.61
CA ALA A 1 -20.49 -6.22 -3.77
C ALA A 1 -19.11 -6.82 -4.08
N PHE A 2 -18.10 -6.05 -4.47
CA PHE A 2 -16.77 -6.60 -4.84
C PHE A 2 -15.97 -7.11 -3.62
N TYR A 3 -15.86 -6.31 -2.55
CA TYR A 3 -15.25 -6.74 -1.28
C TYR A 3 -15.95 -7.94 -0.62
N GLU A 4 -17.29 -8.01 -0.70
CA GLU A 4 -18.06 -9.14 -0.16
C GLU A 4 -17.71 -10.48 -0.85
N ARG A 5 -17.19 -10.44 -2.09
CA ARG A 5 -16.67 -11.63 -2.78
C ARG A 5 -15.30 -12.06 -2.26
N ALA A 6 -14.52 -11.15 -1.67
CA ALA A 6 -13.24 -11.49 -1.07
C ALA A 6 -13.40 -12.14 0.31
N LEU A 7 -14.47 -11.84 1.05
CA LEU A 7 -14.74 -12.40 2.39
C LEU A 7 -14.60 -13.93 2.50
N PRO A 8 -15.14 -14.75 1.57
CA PRO A 8 -14.73 -16.13 1.47
C PRO A 8 -13.34 -16.21 0.81
N SER A 9 -12.29 -16.34 1.64
CA SER A 9 -10.92 -16.54 1.15
C SER A 9 -10.84 -17.73 0.18
N ASN A 10 -10.17 -17.50 -0.96
CA ASN A 10 -9.93 -18.56 -1.94
C ASN A 10 -8.60 -19.29 -1.67
N VAL A 11 -7.71 -18.71 -0.89
CA VAL A 11 -6.48 -19.36 -0.44
C VAL A 11 -6.50 -19.51 1.08
N SER A 12 -6.60 -20.74 1.57
CA SER A 12 -6.79 -21.05 3.00
C SER A 12 -5.51 -20.99 3.87
N GLY A 13 -4.45 -20.31 3.40
CA GLY A 13 -3.15 -20.24 4.07
C GLY A 13 -2.15 -19.41 3.25
N ASP A 14 -0.85 -19.70 3.34
CA ASP A 14 0.13 -18.96 2.53
C ASP A 14 -0.01 -19.25 1.01
N LEU A 15 0.14 -18.21 0.20
CA LEU A 15 0.34 -18.33 -1.26
C LEU A 15 1.83 -18.20 -1.61
N TYR A 16 2.44 -19.33 -1.99
CA TYR A 16 3.81 -19.38 -2.50
C TYR A 16 3.95 -20.56 -3.48
N PRO A 17 4.93 -20.50 -4.40
CA PRO A 17 5.20 -21.57 -5.35
C PRO A 17 5.81 -22.79 -4.69
N GLN A 18 5.36 -23.98 -5.11
CA GLN A 18 5.89 -25.29 -4.69
C GLN A 18 6.57 -26.01 -5.86
N PRO A 19 7.90 -25.92 -6.00
CA PRO A 19 8.64 -26.26 -7.23
C PRO A 19 8.50 -27.70 -7.73
N SER A 20 8.13 -28.67 -6.89
CA SER A 20 7.91 -30.06 -7.33
C SER A 20 6.67 -30.24 -8.22
N ILE A 21 5.86 -29.19 -8.38
CA ILE A 21 4.53 -29.26 -9.00
C ILE A 21 4.48 -28.48 -10.34
N PHE A 22 5.40 -27.53 -10.58
CA PHE A 22 5.34 -26.62 -11.73
C PHE A 22 6.34 -27.04 -12.84
N GLY A 23 5.84 -27.50 -14.00
CA GLY A 23 6.63 -27.69 -15.23
C GLY A 23 6.64 -26.45 -16.15
N ASP A 24 7.34 -26.53 -17.29
CA ASP A 24 7.54 -25.41 -18.26
C ASP A 24 6.22 -24.84 -18.84
N LYS A 25 5.18 -25.67 -18.89
CA LYS A 25 3.78 -25.26 -18.75
C LYS A 25 3.24 -25.98 -17.54
N VAL A 26 2.66 -25.24 -16.62
CA VAL A 26 2.29 -25.75 -15.31
C VAL A 26 1.01 -26.60 -15.44
N SER A 27 1.17 -27.87 -15.81
CA SER A 27 0.04 -28.81 -15.95
C SER A 27 -0.55 -29.26 -14.60
N SER A 28 0.13 -28.93 -13.50
CA SER A 28 -0.33 -29.15 -12.12
C SER A 28 0.08 -27.97 -11.27
N VAL A 29 -0.80 -27.49 -10.40
CA VAL A 29 -0.52 -26.45 -9.40
C VAL A 29 -0.84 -26.99 -8.01
N SER A 30 -0.36 -26.33 -6.94
CA SER A 30 -0.79 -26.68 -5.58
C SER A 30 -2.28 -26.36 -5.39
N LYS A 31 -2.89 -26.91 -4.34
CA LYS A 31 -4.31 -26.68 -4.04
C LYS A 31 -4.66 -25.18 -3.90
N ASN A 32 -3.78 -24.39 -3.30
CA ASN A 32 -4.00 -22.97 -3.11
C ASN A 32 -4.06 -22.23 -4.46
N TRP A 33 -3.12 -22.53 -5.35
CA TRP A 33 -3.10 -21.98 -6.70
C TRP A 33 -4.28 -22.49 -7.54
N SER A 34 -4.70 -23.75 -7.41
CA SER A 34 -5.88 -24.23 -8.15
C SER A 34 -7.15 -23.52 -7.70
N THR A 35 -7.37 -23.33 -6.40
CA THR A 35 -8.56 -22.62 -5.90
C THR A 35 -8.56 -21.16 -6.34
N LEU A 36 -7.38 -20.52 -6.39
CA LEU A 36 -7.22 -19.17 -6.92
C LEU A 36 -7.64 -19.09 -8.40
N LEU A 37 -7.13 -20.00 -9.24
CA LEU A 37 -7.50 -20.07 -10.65
C LEU A 37 -8.99 -20.36 -10.86
N ASP A 38 -9.58 -21.25 -10.06
CA ASP A 38 -11.01 -21.56 -10.11
C ASP A 38 -11.88 -20.34 -9.73
N SER A 39 -11.36 -19.46 -8.88
CA SER A 39 -12.03 -18.22 -8.45
C SER A 39 -11.97 -17.12 -9.52
N ASN A 40 -11.01 -17.22 -10.45
CA ASN A 40 -10.74 -16.25 -11.50
C ASN A 40 -10.67 -16.95 -12.87
N PRO A 41 -11.81 -17.36 -13.44
CA PRO A 41 -11.84 -18.23 -14.62
C PRO A 41 -11.22 -17.57 -15.86
N GLY A 42 -10.13 -18.15 -16.38
CA GLY A 42 -9.39 -17.61 -17.52
C GLY A 42 -7.96 -17.21 -17.17
N SER A 43 -7.68 -17.04 -15.88
CA SER A 43 -6.32 -16.90 -15.36
C SER A 43 -5.50 -18.20 -15.54
N TYR A 44 -4.17 -18.07 -15.51
CA TYR A 44 -3.24 -19.19 -15.66
C TYR A 44 -1.89 -18.90 -15.02
N VAL A 45 -1.11 -19.97 -14.79
CA VAL A 45 0.24 -19.86 -14.21
C VAL A 45 1.31 -20.13 -15.25
N THR A 46 2.36 -19.31 -15.23
CA THR A 46 3.59 -19.53 -16.00
C THR A 46 4.79 -19.65 -15.07
N SER A 47 5.89 -20.20 -15.59
CA SER A 47 7.20 -20.14 -14.96
C SER A 47 8.19 -19.50 -15.93
N GLN A 48 9.09 -18.69 -15.40
CA GLN A 48 10.17 -18.10 -16.19
C GLN A 48 11.47 -18.11 -15.40
N ARG A 49 12.60 -18.15 -16.10
CA ARG A 49 13.91 -18.06 -15.49
C ARG A 49 14.38 -16.61 -15.56
N LEU A 50 14.60 -16.00 -14.40
CA LEU A 50 15.11 -14.63 -14.28
C LEU A 50 16.60 -14.58 -14.65
N ASP A 51 17.10 -13.38 -14.93
CA ASP A 51 18.53 -13.14 -15.19
C ASP A 51 19.42 -13.51 -13.98
N SER A 52 18.87 -13.45 -12.78
CA SER A 52 19.50 -13.96 -11.54
C SER A 52 19.68 -15.48 -11.52
N GLY A 53 19.10 -16.19 -12.50
CA GLY A 53 19.08 -17.64 -12.61
C GLY A 53 17.98 -18.32 -11.80
N ALA A 54 17.23 -17.58 -10.98
CA ALA A 54 16.10 -18.06 -10.20
C ALA A 54 14.88 -18.33 -11.09
N ASN A 55 14.09 -19.35 -10.75
CA ASN A 55 12.79 -19.57 -11.38
C ASN A 55 11.75 -18.71 -10.68
N GLN A 56 11.05 -17.86 -11.43
CA GLN A 56 9.88 -17.12 -10.98
C GLN A 56 8.62 -17.84 -11.44
N TYR A 57 7.59 -17.85 -10.60
CA TYR A 57 6.26 -18.38 -10.93
C TYR A 57 5.25 -17.26 -10.93
N ASN A 58 4.45 -17.16 -11.99
CA ASN A 58 3.61 -16.01 -12.23
C ASN A 58 2.15 -16.42 -12.27
N TYR A 59 1.30 -15.80 -11.44
CA TYR A 59 -0.12 -15.68 -11.72
C TYR A 59 -0.31 -14.70 -12.88
N ASN A 60 -1.09 -15.08 -13.87
CA ASN A 60 -1.49 -14.19 -14.96
C ASN A 60 -3.02 -14.23 -14.99
N GLY A 61 -3.63 -13.11 -14.66
CA GLY A 61 -5.06 -12.92 -14.75
C GLY A 61 -5.55 -12.84 -16.19
N HIS A 62 -6.76 -12.35 -16.34
CA HIS A 62 -7.45 -12.27 -17.63
C HIS A 62 -8.06 -10.89 -17.80
N THR A 63 -8.65 -10.61 -18.96
CA THR A 63 -9.39 -9.36 -19.13
C THR A 63 -10.64 -9.35 -18.24
N GLY A 64 -10.66 -8.44 -17.27
CA GLY A 64 -11.71 -8.26 -16.27
C GLY A 64 -11.24 -8.56 -14.85
N SER A 65 -12.01 -8.10 -13.87
CA SER A 65 -11.65 -8.11 -12.46
C SER A 65 -11.31 -9.49 -11.86
N ASP A 66 -10.11 -9.60 -11.31
CA ASP A 66 -9.59 -10.65 -10.47
C ASP A 66 -9.88 -10.38 -8.98
N VAL A 67 -10.21 -11.43 -8.23
CA VAL A 67 -10.31 -11.38 -6.75
C VAL A 67 -9.38 -12.43 -6.16
N ILE A 68 -8.36 -11.98 -5.44
CA ILE A 68 -7.35 -12.80 -4.76
C ILE A 68 -7.49 -12.56 -3.26
N SER A 69 -7.86 -13.60 -2.50
CA SER A 69 -8.10 -13.48 -1.06
C SER A 69 -7.38 -14.59 -0.31
N ILE A 70 -6.36 -14.20 0.46
CA ILE A 70 -5.37 -15.07 1.10
C ILE A 70 -5.53 -14.98 2.61
N THR A 71 -5.82 -16.11 3.26
CA THR A 71 -6.00 -16.17 4.72
C THR A 71 -4.74 -15.74 5.47
N ASP A 72 -3.55 -16.23 5.06
CA ASP A 72 -2.29 -15.93 5.76
C ASP A 72 -1.47 -14.93 4.96
N SER A 73 -0.37 -15.37 4.33
CA SER A 73 0.60 -14.47 3.70
C SER A 73 0.82 -14.76 2.21
N PHE A 74 1.06 -13.71 1.44
CA PHE A 74 1.67 -13.81 0.12
C PHE A 74 3.20 -13.83 0.25
N GLY A 75 3.89 -14.77 -0.44
CA GLY A 75 5.35 -14.90 -0.36
C GLY A 75 5.89 -15.54 0.93
N GLY A 76 4.99 -15.87 1.86
CA GLY A 76 5.20 -16.77 3.00
C GLY A 76 6.15 -16.25 4.09
N LEU A 77 5.97 -15.01 4.57
CA LEU A 77 6.86 -14.33 5.52
C LEU A 77 7.18 -15.09 6.81
N ASP A 78 6.26 -15.87 7.35
CA ASP A 78 6.44 -16.68 8.56
C ASP A 78 7.28 -17.95 8.40
N ARG A 79 7.70 -18.30 7.18
CA ARG A 79 8.37 -19.58 6.90
C ARG A 79 9.90 -19.49 6.92
N THR A 80 10.53 -20.53 7.47
CA THR A 80 11.98 -20.74 7.36
C THR A 80 12.41 -20.92 5.89
N GLN A 81 13.51 -20.26 5.52
CA GLN A 81 13.86 -19.73 4.19
C GLN A 81 14.15 -20.72 3.03
N VAL A 82 14.00 -22.03 3.20
CA VAL A 82 14.72 -23.00 2.32
C VAL A 82 14.05 -23.24 0.94
N SER A 83 12.96 -22.55 0.58
CA SER A 83 12.26 -22.77 -0.70
C SER A 83 11.46 -21.57 -1.25
N ARG A 84 11.93 -20.34 -1.04
CA ARG A 84 11.24 -19.14 -1.56
C ARG A 84 11.67 -18.85 -2.99
N PHE A 85 10.75 -19.01 -3.93
CA PHE A 85 10.95 -18.59 -5.32
C PHE A 85 10.31 -17.21 -5.52
N PRO A 86 10.91 -16.36 -6.38
CA PRO A 86 10.25 -15.18 -6.91
C PRO A 86 8.82 -15.49 -7.37
N VAL A 87 7.89 -14.58 -7.10
CA VAL A 87 6.49 -14.69 -7.53
C VAL A 87 6.07 -13.42 -8.24
N GLY A 88 5.45 -13.57 -9.41
CA GLY A 88 4.74 -12.49 -10.08
C GLY A 88 3.23 -12.64 -9.87
N LEU A 89 2.54 -11.57 -9.49
CA LEU A 89 1.09 -11.47 -9.55
C LEU A 89 0.71 -10.40 -10.58
N PHE A 90 0.24 -10.83 -11.74
CA PHE A 90 -0.20 -9.94 -12.82
C PHE A 90 -1.71 -10.15 -13.00
N THR A 91 -2.57 -9.22 -12.59
CA THR A 91 -4.03 -9.39 -12.68
C THR A 91 -4.57 -8.89 -14.01
N GLY A 92 -4.16 -7.70 -14.46
CA GLY A 92 -4.25 -7.31 -15.86
C GLY A 92 -5.08 -6.05 -16.09
N GLU A 93 -6.34 -6.17 -16.49
CA GLU A 93 -7.18 -4.99 -16.73
C GLU A 93 -8.52 -5.23 -16.04
N GLY A 94 -9.13 -4.17 -15.55
CA GLY A 94 -10.35 -4.21 -14.74
C GLY A 94 -10.03 -3.92 -13.28
N ASN A 95 -11.09 -3.75 -12.47
CA ASN A 95 -10.93 -3.37 -11.07
C ASN A 95 -10.62 -4.61 -10.25
N ASP A 96 -9.36 -4.82 -9.90
CA ASP A 96 -8.83 -6.01 -9.24
C ASP A 96 -8.75 -5.84 -7.72
N LEU A 97 -8.85 -6.95 -6.97
CA LEU A 97 -8.76 -6.92 -5.51
C LEU A 97 -7.83 -8.02 -5.01
N ILE A 98 -6.82 -7.62 -4.26
CA ILE A 98 -5.92 -8.51 -3.53
C ILE A 98 -6.05 -8.22 -2.04
N VAL A 99 -6.37 -9.25 -1.26
CA VAL A 99 -6.48 -9.15 0.21
C VAL A 99 -5.64 -10.23 0.87
N THR A 100 -4.82 -9.86 1.86
CA THR A 100 -4.08 -10.80 2.71
C THR A 100 -4.40 -10.60 4.18
N GLY A 101 -4.59 -11.70 4.91
CA GLY A 101 -4.82 -11.65 6.36
C GLY A 101 -3.61 -11.17 7.15
N ARG A 102 -2.41 -11.56 6.71
CA ARG A 102 -1.14 -11.21 7.36
C ARG A 102 -0.25 -10.48 6.39
N ASP A 103 0.83 -11.12 5.96
CA ASP A 103 1.92 -10.43 5.31
C ASP A 103 1.87 -10.47 3.78
N TYR A 104 2.58 -9.54 3.17
CA TYR A 104 2.73 -9.46 1.72
C TYR A 104 4.20 -9.31 1.31
N GLY A 105 4.68 -10.23 0.47
CA GLY A 105 5.99 -10.14 -0.15
C GLY A 105 7.07 -10.98 0.54
N ARG A 106 8.29 -10.45 0.66
CA ARG A 106 9.50 -11.19 1.09
C ARG A 106 10.04 -10.67 2.42
N ASN A 107 10.39 -11.60 3.32
CA ASN A 107 10.84 -11.25 4.66
C ASN A 107 12.25 -10.63 4.58
N THR A 108 12.35 -9.35 4.96
CA THR A 108 13.57 -8.53 4.90
C THR A 108 14.44 -8.64 6.16
N SER A 109 13.94 -9.25 7.24
CA SER A 109 14.61 -9.34 8.56
C SER A 109 15.98 -10.06 8.56
N ALA A 110 16.33 -10.77 7.48
CA ALA A 110 17.55 -11.56 7.37
C ALA A 110 18.64 -10.93 6.48
N GLY A 111 18.59 -9.61 6.23
CA GLY A 111 19.62 -8.92 5.45
C GLY A 111 19.41 -9.00 3.93
N TYR A 112 18.25 -9.48 3.49
CA TYR A 112 17.90 -9.54 2.08
C TYR A 112 17.33 -8.20 1.62
N THR A 113 17.90 -7.71 0.53
CA THR A 113 17.58 -6.41 -0.09
C THR A 113 16.91 -6.59 -1.46
N ASP A 114 16.69 -7.82 -1.90
CA ASP A 114 16.16 -8.11 -3.22
C ASP A 114 14.63 -8.06 -3.24
N HIS A 115 14.08 -7.28 -4.18
CA HIS A 115 12.65 -7.24 -4.48
C HIS A 115 12.31 -8.44 -5.37
N SER A 116 12.17 -9.61 -4.76
CA SER A 116 11.96 -10.86 -5.53
C SER A 116 10.50 -11.11 -5.92
N HIS A 117 9.57 -10.39 -5.30
CA HIS A 117 8.16 -10.44 -5.68
C HIS A 117 7.80 -9.19 -6.47
N ARG A 118 6.91 -9.38 -7.43
CA ARG A 118 6.34 -8.29 -8.22
C ARG A 118 4.84 -8.48 -8.30
N THR A 119 4.12 -7.40 -8.10
CA THR A 119 2.69 -7.30 -8.30
C THR A 119 2.42 -6.18 -9.29
N ASP A 120 1.53 -6.44 -10.22
CA ASP A 120 1.16 -5.55 -11.32
C ASP A 120 -0.33 -5.73 -11.53
N MET A 121 -1.13 -4.75 -11.11
CA MET A 121 -2.59 -4.85 -11.15
C MET A 121 -3.16 -4.39 -12.49
N GLY A 122 -2.47 -3.43 -13.12
CA GLY A 122 -2.73 -2.92 -14.46
C GLY A 122 -3.81 -1.84 -14.44
N ASN A 123 -4.55 -1.61 -15.53
CA ASN A 123 -5.51 -0.50 -15.52
C ASN A 123 -6.87 -0.93 -14.93
N GLY A 124 -7.45 -0.07 -14.11
CA GLY A 124 -8.71 -0.30 -13.40
C GLY A 124 -8.65 0.41 -12.05
N ASP A 125 -9.78 0.55 -11.36
CA ASP A 125 -9.74 1.01 -9.95
C ASP A 125 -9.39 -0.20 -9.07
N ASP A 126 -8.10 -0.39 -8.79
CA ASP A 126 -7.54 -1.56 -8.14
C ASP A 126 -7.43 -1.39 -6.63
N THR A 127 -7.42 -2.52 -5.91
CA THR A 127 -7.32 -2.50 -4.45
C THR A 127 -6.41 -3.59 -3.90
N LEU A 128 -5.40 -3.18 -3.13
CA LEU A 128 -4.54 -4.06 -2.34
C LEU A 128 -4.77 -3.80 -0.84
N VAL A 129 -5.18 -4.82 -0.08
CA VAL A 129 -5.35 -4.75 1.37
C VAL A 129 -4.46 -5.79 2.04
N VAL A 130 -3.58 -5.34 2.92
CA VAL A 130 -2.61 -6.20 3.62
C VAL A 130 -2.79 -6.06 5.11
N GLY A 131 -2.92 -7.19 5.80
CA GLY A 131 -3.00 -7.25 7.25
C GLY A 131 -4.42 -7.17 7.81
N VAL A 132 -5.44 -7.69 7.11
CA VAL A 132 -6.84 -7.72 7.61
C VAL A 132 -7.04 -8.57 8.87
N GLY A 133 -5.97 -9.10 9.46
CA GLY A 133 -5.97 -9.61 10.83
C GLY A 133 -5.90 -8.54 11.92
N ASN A 134 -5.58 -7.28 11.60
CA ASN A 134 -5.42 -6.23 12.61
C ASN A 134 -6.78 -5.69 13.06
N ASN A 135 -7.26 -6.11 14.23
CA ASN A 135 -8.58 -5.73 14.74
C ASN A 135 -8.64 -4.30 15.32
N ASP A 136 -7.50 -3.61 15.43
CA ASP A 136 -7.45 -2.21 15.88
C ASP A 136 -7.84 -1.23 14.76
N VAL A 137 -7.92 -1.69 13.50
CA VAL A 137 -8.22 -0.85 12.33
C VAL A 137 -9.64 -1.10 11.83
N THR A 138 -10.42 -0.06 11.57
CA THR A 138 -11.74 -0.20 10.92
C THR A 138 -11.62 0.07 9.42
N LEU A 139 -12.10 -0.88 8.59
CA LEU A 139 -12.29 -0.68 7.16
C LEU A 139 -13.69 -0.14 6.88
N TYR A 140 -13.80 0.81 5.95
CA TYR A 140 -15.06 1.41 5.55
C TYR A 140 -15.03 1.87 4.08
N VAL A 141 -16.19 2.15 3.52
CA VAL A 141 -16.31 2.79 2.20
C VAL A 141 -16.70 4.24 2.41
N ASN A 142 -15.93 5.18 1.84
CA ASN A 142 -16.25 6.61 1.91
C ASN A 142 -17.46 6.96 1.02
N GLU A 143 -17.90 8.22 1.06
CA GLU A 143 -19.06 8.69 0.28
C GLU A 143 -18.84 8.61 -1.24
N GLU A 144 -17.58 8.58 -1.67
CA GLU A 144 -17.16 8.48 -3.07
C GLU A 144 -17.07 7.02 -3.56
N GLY A 145 -17.29 6.05 -2.67
CA GLY A 145 -17.23 4.62 -3.01
C GLY A 145 -15.84 3.99 -2.92
N GLN A 146 -14.83 4.73 -2.47
CA GLN A 146 -13.47 4.24 -2.27
C GLN A 146 -13.30 3.56 -0.90
N LEU A 147 -12.48 2.52 -0.86
CA LEU A 147 -12.15 1.82 0.38
C LEU A 147 -11.17 2.65 1.20
N ARG A 148 -11.41 2.75 2.51
CA ARG A 148 -10.62 3.51 3.48
C ARG A 148 -10.42 2.72 4.76
N ALA A 149 -9.45 3.16 5.56
CA ALA A 149 -9.11 2.57 6.84
C ALA A 149 -8.89 3.67 7.90
N THR A 150 -9.10 3.35 9.17
CA THR A 150 -8.81 4.25 10.29
C THR A 150 -8.67 3.48 11.60
N THR A 151 -7.78 3.89 12.50
CA THR A 151 -7.79 3.43 13.91
C THR A 151 -8.70 4.29 14.80
N ASP A 152 -9.16 5.44 14.31
CA ASP A 152 -10.09 6.29 15.02
C ASP A 152 -11.49 5.64 15.09
N SER A 153 -12.32 6.12 16.02
CA SER A 153 -13.70 5.67 16.11
C SER A 153 -14.49 6.10 14.87
N TYR A 154 -14.73 5.18 13.94
CA TYR A 154 -15.58 5.42 12.77
C TYR A 154 -17.07 5.41 13.18
N ASN A 155 -17.76 6.53 12.97
CA ASN A 155 -19.19 6.69 13.25
C ASN A 155 -20.07 6.60 12.00
N GLY A 156 -19.47 6.30 10.84
CA GLY A 156 -20.20 6.20 9.58
C GLY A 156 -21.06 4.93 9.50
N SER A 157 -21.96 4.93 8.52
CA SER A 157 -23.00 3.89 8.38
C SER A 157 -22.51 2.58 7.76
N THR A 158 -21.37 2.60 7.08
CA THR A 158 -20.88 1.48 6.25
C THR A 158 -19.47 1.08 6.67
N SER A 159 -19.36 0.37 7.79
CA SER A 159 -18.14 -0.37 8.13
C SER A 159 -18.15 -1.74 7.47
N ILE A 160 -16.97 -2.27 7.23
CA ILE A 160 -16.76 -3.59 6.63
C ILE A 160 -16.31 -4.54 7.72
N ASP A 161 -17.10 -5.59 7.96
CA ASP A 161 -16.70 -6.70 8.83
C ASP A 161 -15.85 -7.68 8.02
N TYR A 162 -14.56 -7.76 8.37
CA TYR A 162 -13.57 -8.61 7.70
C TYR A 162 -13.01 -9.70 8.62
N THR A 163 -13.61 -9.88 9.81
CA THR A 163 -13.19 -10.87 10.81
C THR A 163 -13.17 -12.32 10.30
N GLY A 164 -13.89 -12.60 9.20
CA GLY A 164 -13.91 -13.89 8.52
C GLY A 164 -12.66 -14.22 7.70
N LEU A 165 -11.77 -13.26 7.43
CA LEU A 165 -10.58 -13.46 6.60
C LEU A 165 -9.35 -13.97 7.35
N ASN A 166 -9.21 -13.67 8.64
CA ASN A 166 -8.33 -14.41 9.55
C ASN A 166 -8.62 -14.03 11.02
N SER A 167 -9.35 -14.88 11.74
CA SER A 167 -9.69 -14.63 13.15
C SER A 167 -8.57 -14.95 14.15
N SER A 168 -7.34 -15.20 13.70
CA SER A 168 -6.23 -15.67 14.55
C SER A 168 -4.91 -14.92 14.40
N SER A 169 -4.84 -13.98 13.45
CA SER A 169 -3.67 -13.12 13.23
C SER A 169 -3.89 -11.73 13.82
N SER A 170 -2.80 -10.99 14.02
CA SER A 170 -2.79 -9.64 14.59
C SER A 170 -2.23 -8.61 13.59
N GLY A 171 -2.53 -8.78 12.29
CA GLY A 171 -2.04 -7.90 11.21
C GLY A 171 -0.86 -8.44 10.40
N GLY A 172 -0.16 -7.55 9.68
CA GLY A 172 0.91 -7.92 8.75
C GLY A 172 1.74 -6.77 8.17
N THR A 173 2.80 -7.12 7.43
CA THR A 173 3.74 -6.18 6.79
C THR A 173 3.79 -6.37 5.27
N ILE A 174 3.86 -5.28 4.50
CA ILE A 174 4.30 -5.28 3.10
C ILE A 174 5.82 -5.17 3.06
N SER A 175 6.50 -6.15 2.45
CA SER A 175 7.96 -6.23 2.51
C SER A 175 8.63 -6.73 1.24
N GLY A 176 9.77 -6.14 0.88
CA GLY A 176 10.70 -6.72 -0.10
C GLY A 176 10.07 -7.03 -1.45
N THR A 177 9.19 -6.16 -1.93
CA THR A 177 8.39 -6.37 -3.15
C THR A 177 8.27 -5.09 -3.96
N ASP A 178 8.05 -5.25 -5.26
CA ASP A 178 7.59 -4.18 -6.14
C ASP A 178 6.08 -4.34 -6.37
N ILE A 179 5.32 -3.25 -6.26
CA ILE A 179 3.88 -3.19 -6.52
C ILE A 179 3.64 -2.05 -7.52
N VAL A 180 2.95 -2.35 -8.60
CA VAL A 180 2.46 -1.38 -9.58
C VAL A 180 0.94 -1.54 -9.64
N MET A 181 0.20 -0.47 -9.36
CA MET A 181 -1.25 -0.48 -9.41
C MET A 181 -1.68 -0.24 -10.86
N GLY A 182 -1.52 0.96 -11.41
CA GLY A 182 -1.61 1.20 -12.85
C GLY A 182 -2.35 2.49 -13.17
N ALA A 183 -3.36 2.46 -14.03
CA ALA A 183 -4.18 3.64 -14.28
C ALA A 183 -5.61 3.39 -13.81
N GLY A 184 -6.15 4.29 -12.99
CA GLY A 184 -7.43 4.16 -12.30
C GLY A 184 -7.33 4.81 -10.93
N ASN A 185 -8.40 4.82 -10.14
CA ASN A 185 -8.34 5.34 -8.77
C ASN A 185 -8.04 4.20 -7.80
N ASP A 186 -6.76 3.96 -7.58
CA ASP A 186 -6.24 2.79 -6.89
C ASP A 186 -6.23 2.98 -5.38
N THR A 187 -6.26 1.87 -4.65
CA THR A 187 -6.27 1.87 -3.19
C THR A 187 -5.29 0.83 -2.62
N VAL A 188 -4.34 1.28 -1.82
CA VAL A 188 -3.42 0.40 -1.07
C VAL A 188 -3.62 0.62 0.44
N LEU A 189 -3.95 -0.45 1.17
CA LEU A 189 -4.13 -0.39 2.62
C LEU A 189 -3.12 -1.32 3.32
N ALA A 190 -2.09 -0.75 3.91
CA ALA A 190 -1.14 -1.43 4.78
C ALA A 190 -1.59 -1.30 6.24
N LEU A 191 -2.35 -2.27 6.74
CA LEU A 191 -3.02 -2.17 8.04
C LEU A 191 -2.08 -2.38 9.23
N GLY A 192 -0.86 -2.86 8.99
CA GLY A 192 0.16 -3.08 10.02
C GLY A 192 -0.20 -4.15 11.03
N TYR A 193 0.59 -4.24 12.11
CA TYR A 193 0.36 -5.14 13.24
C TYR A 193 -0.37 -4.43 14.38
N GLU A 194 -1.25 -5.16 15.08
CA GLU A 194 -1.89 -4.70 16.32
C GLU A 194 -0.83 -4.17 17.31
N GLY A 195 -1.16 -3.04 17.95
CA GLY A 195 -0.25 -2.33 18.84
C GLY A 195 1.05 -1.82 18.21
N ASN A 196 1.14 -1.73 16.88
CA ASN A 196 2.29 -1.19 16.13
C ASN A 196 3.61 -1.92 16.47
N SER A 197 3.53 -3.25 16.60
CA SER A 197 4.65 -4.09 17.05
C SER A 197 5.70 -4.40 15.98
N ALA A 198 5.43 -4.05 14.72
CA ALA A 198 6.33 -4.18 13.58
C ALA A 198 6.00 -3.12 12.50
N ASP A 199 6.87 -3.02 11.50
CA ASP A 199 6.69 -2.09 10.37
C ASP A 199 5.45 -2.47 9.55
N ALA A 200 4.72 -1.48 9.06
CA ALA A 200 3.64 -1.67 8.10
C ALA A 200 4.18 -1.91 6.69
N ILE A 201 5.24 -1.17 6.32
CA ILE A 201 5.88 -1.22 5.01
C ILE A 201 7.40 -1.17 5.20
N ILE A 202 8.14 -2.09 4.58
CA ILE A 202 9.61 -2.12 4.65
C ILE A 202 10.24 -2.53 3.32
N ASN A 203 11.29 -1.83 2.88
CA ASN A 203 12.06 -2.16 1.66
C ASN A 203 11.16 -2.51 0.46
N THR A 204 10.21 -1.65 0.14
CA THR A 204 9.16 -1.93 -0.85
C THR A 204 9.03 -0.73 -1.78
N ASN A 205 8.81 -0.99 -3.06
CA ASN A 205 8.38 0.03 -4.01
C ASN A 205 6.89 -0.14 -4.28
N ILE A 206 6.15 0.96 -4.22
CA ILE A 206 4.73 1.04 -4.57
C ILE A 206 4.58 2.19 -5.55
N ASP A 207 4.08 1.89 -6.74
CA ASP A 207 3.76 2.84 -7.81
C ASP A 207 2.26 2.78 -8.04
N LEU A 208 1.52 3.84 -7.67
CA LEU A 208 0.06 3.87 -7.78
C LEU A 208 -0.33 4.18 -9.25
N GLY A 209 0.35 5.14 -9.87
CA GLY A 209 0.33 5.34 -11.31
C GLY A 209 -0.51 6.56 -11.70
N ALA A 210 -1.59 6.39 -12.46
CA ALA A 210 -2.38 7.53 -12.94
C ALA A 210 -3.83 7.45 -12.49
N GLY A 211 -4.30 8.46 -11.76
CA GLY A 211 -5.65 8.58 -11.25
C GLY A 211 -5.65 9.29 -9.90
N ASN A 212 -6.77 9.26 -9.18
CA ASN A 212 -6.83 9.83 -7.83
C ASN A 212 -6.67 8.69 -6.81
N ASP A 213 -5.42 8.39 -6.49
CA ASP A 213 -5.06 7.20 -5.73
C ASP A 213 -5.04 7.45 -4.23
N PHE A 214 -5.16 6.37 -3.48
CA PHE A 214 -5.13 6.41 -2.03
C PHE A 214 -4.26 5.32 -1.45
N ILE A 215 -3.37 5.70 -0.53
CA ILE A 215 -2.65 4.76 0.31
C ILE A 215 -2.86 5.07 1.79
N TYR A 216 -3.11 4.01 2.58
CA TYR A 216 -3.14 4.07 4.04
C TYR A 216 -2.06 3.18 4.62
N ALA A 217 -1.34 3.68 5.63
CA ALA A 217 -0.40 2.89 6.42
C ALA A 217 -0.62 3.10 7.92
N ASN A 218 -0.76 2.00 8.66
CA ASN A 218 -0.80 2.01 10.13
C ASN A 218 0.43 1.31 10.70
N GLY A 219 1.34 2.07 11.30
CA GLY A 219 2.64 1.60 11.78
C GLY A 219 3.81 2.09 10.93
N GLU A 220 5.03 1.79 11.38
CA GLU A 220 6.26 2.39 10.81
C GLU A 220 6.47 2.02 9.33
N ILE A 221 6.99 2.99 8.58
CA ILE A 221 7.46 2.82 7.20
C ILE A 221 8.99 2.92 7.22
N SER A 222 9.68 1.83 6.92
CA SER A 222 11.11 1.74 7.22
C SER A 222 11.98 1.28 6.06
N THR A 223 13.22 1.77 6.05
CA THR A 223 14.28 1.36 5.14
C THR A 223 15.32 0.56 5.92
N ASN A 224 15.69 -0.61 5.42
CA ASN A 224 16.65 -1.50 6.05
C ASN A 224 17.67 -2.03 5.04
N ASN A 225 18.91 -2.20 5.49
CA ASN A 225 20.03 -2.69 4.68
C ASN A 225 20.27 -1.90 3.38
N GLY A 226 19.97 -0.59 3.40
CA GLY A 226 20.18 0.30 2.25
C GLY A 226 19.15 0.15 1.12
N THR A 227 18.06 -0.60 1.34
CA THR A 227 16.95 -0.72 0.38
C THR A 227 15.84 0.24 0.77
N GLN A 228 15.72 1.34 0.03
CA GLN A 228 14.74 2.38 0.33
C GLN A 228 13.31 1.88 0.09
N VAL A 229 12.38 2.43 0.87
CA VAL A 229 10.96 2.44 0.50
C VAL A 229 10.73 3.61 -0.46
N ASN A 230 10.00 3.36 -1.54
CA ASN A 230 9.55 4.39 -2.47
C ASN A 230 8.06 4.20 -2.73
N ILE A 231 7.26 5.17 -2.33
CA ILE A 231 5.81 5.20 -2.57
C ILE A 231 5.53 6.37 -3.52
N ILE A 232 5.02 6.08 -4.70
CA ILE A 232 4.79 7.05 -5.76
C ILE A 232 3.29 7.11 -6.00
N GLY A 233 2.68 8.28 -5.84
CA GLY A 233 1.28 8.52 -6.26
C GLY A 233 1.22 8.51 -7.77
N GLY A 234 1.66 9.60 -8.41
CA GLY A 234 1.91 9.63 -9.84
C GLY A 234 1.16 10.78 -10.50
N GLU A 235 0.40 10.52 -11.55
CA GLU A 235 -0.43 11.56 -12.21
C GLU A 235 -1.84 11.56 -11.62
N GLY A 236 -2.23 12.66 -10.99
CA GLY A 236 -3.60 12.90 -10.50
C GLY A 236 -3.58 13.57 -9.14
N PHE A 237 -4.68 13.43 -8.38
CA PHE A 237 -4.77 13.94 -7.01
C PHE A 237 -4.68 12.78 -6.02
N ASP A 238 -3.48 12.54 -5.52
CA ASP A 238 -3.16 11.38 -4.70
C ASP A 238 -3.11 11.71 -3.22
N THR A 239 -3.57 10.76 -2.41
CA THR A 239 -3.63 10.91 -0.95
C THR A 239 -2.88 9.80 -0.23
N ILE A 240 -2.00 10.17 0.68
CA ILE A 240 -1.36 9.26 1.64
C ILE A 240 -1.85 9.55 3.06
N SER A 241 -2.51 8.57 3.67
CA SER A 241 -3.02 8.63 5.04
C SER A 241 -2.16 7.77 5.97
N LEU A 242 -1.71 8.36 7.06
CA LEU A 242 -0.64 7.84 7.89
C LEU A 242 -1.07 7.79 9.36
N ASP A 243 -0.99 6.61 9.94
CA ASP A 243 -1.38 6.33 11.32
C ASP A 243 -0.21 5.70 12.08
N ASN A 244 0.09 6.22 13.28
CA ASN A 244 1.13 5.72 14.17
C ASN A 244 2.51 5.50 13.51
N THR A 245 2.96 6.47 12.70
CA THR A 245 4.17 6.29 11.86
C THR A 245 5.04 7.53 11.80
N THR A 246 6.35 7.36 11.61
CA THR A 246 7.24 8.46 11.23
C THR A 246 7.65 8.29 9.77
N VAL A 247 7.26 9.24 8.91
CA VAL A 247 7.63 9.22 7.49
C VAL A 247 8.44 10.44 7.11
N THR A 248 9.36 10.26 6.17
CA THR A 248 10.13 11.35 5.55
C THR A 248 9.72 11.51 4.09
N SER A 249 9.75 12.73 3.57
CA SER A 249 9.53 13.01 2.13
C SER A 249 10.47 12.22 1.20
N ALA A 250 11.61 11.74 1.67
CA ALA A 250 12.49 10.87 0.87
C ALA A 250 11.88 9.49 0.55
N MET A 251 10.77 9.12 1.20
CA MET A 251 10.10 7.81 1.03
C MET A 251 8.86 7.90 0.13
N PHE A 252 8.38 9.09 -0.19
CA PHE A 252 7.19 9.26 -1.02
C PHE A 252 7.26 10.48 -1.95
N SER A 253 6.56 10.41 -3.08
CA SER A 253 6.50 11.49 -4.08
C SER A 253 5.20 11.41 -4.87
N GLY A 254 4.80 12.48 -5.55
CA GLY A 254 3.58 12.46 -6.38
C GLY A 254 2.30 12.48 -5.55
N PHE A 255 2.28 13.15 -4.39
CA PHE A 255 1.09 13.26 -3.54
C PHE A 255 0.72 14.71 -3.33
N GLU A 256 -0.56 15.03 -3.47
CA GLU A 256 -1.13 16.35 -3.24
C GLU A 256 -1.70 16.47 -1.83
N HIS A 257 -1.98 15.32 -1.18
CA HIS A 257 -2.55 15.31 0.16
C HIS A 257 -1.89 14.27 1.08
N VAL A 258 -1.38 14.73 2.22
CA VAL A 258 -0.97 13.87 3.34
C VAL A 258 -1.95 14.05 4.50
N ASP A 259 -2.57 12.97 4.96
CA ASP A 259 -3.47 12.96 6.12
C ASP A 259 -2.83 12.25 7.31
N LEU A 260 -2.63 12.97 8.41
CA LEU A 260 -1.88 12.49 9.59
C LEU A 260 -2.81 12.18 10.76
N HIS A 261 -2.84 10.93 11.20
CA HIS A 261 -3.64 10.49 12.34
C HIS A 261 -2.80 10.15 13.57
N SER A 262 -3.43 10.08 14.72
CA SER A 262 -2.84 9.59 15.98
C SER A 262 -1.52 10.30 16.33
N THR A 263 -0.42 9.56 16.47
CA THR A 263 0.91 10.08 16.78
C THR A 263 1.82 10.20 15.55
N SER A 264 1.24 10.25 14.35
CA SER A 264 2.03 10.30 13.12
C SER A 264 2.88 11.55 13.04
N HIS A 265 4.10 11.37 12.55
CA HIS A 265 5.08 12.42 12.39
C HIS A 265 5.57 12.46 10.94
N LEU A 266 5.39 13.61 10.30
CA LEU A 266 5.85 13.86 8.95
C LEU A 266 7.10 14.74 8.98
N ILE A 267 8.16 14.30 8.32
CA ILE A 267 9.37 15.10 8.11
C ILE A 267 9.44 15.46 6.63
N LEU A 268 9.35 16.75 6.33
CA LEU A 268 9.47 17.26 4.97
C LEU A 268 10.84 17.87 4.79
N ASN A 269 11.56 17.43 3.77
CA ASN A 269 12.83 17.97 3.37
C ASN A 269 12.72 18.54 1.95
N SER A 270 13.15 19.78 1.78
CA SER A 270 13.02 20.55 0.54
C SER A 270 13.67 19.88 -0.67
N ASP A 271 14.82 19.26 -0.46
CA ASP A 271 15.60 18.59 -1.50
C ASP A 271 14.86 17.40 -2.14
N ASP A 272 13.82 16.87 -1.47
CA ASP A 272 13.05 15.73 -1.95
C ASP A 272 11.94 16.15 -2.95
N PHE A 273 11.60 17.44 -3.04
CA PHE A 273 10.48 17.93 -3.85
C PHE A 273 10.90 18.58 -5.17
N LYS A 274 10.06 18.44 -6.20
CA LYS A 274 10.08 19.26 -7.42
C LYS A 274 8.66 19.70 -7.74
N SER A 275 8.47 20.94 -8.22
CA SER A 275 7.12 21.50 -8.48
C SER A 275 6.28 20.66 -9.43
N GLN A 276 6.93 19.99 -10.38
CA GLN A 276 6.27 19.15 -11.40
C GLN A 276 5.78 17.81 -10.85
N ASP A 277 6.18 17.45 -9.62
CA ASP A 277 5.82 16.20 -8.96
C ASP A 277 4.57 16.38 -8.08
N ILE A 278 3.91 17.56 -8.10
CA ILE A 278 2.70 17.86 -7.32
C ILE A 278 1.69 18.58 -8.23
N GLU A 279 0.56 17.93 -8.51
CA GLU A 279 -0.51 18.50 -9.32
C GLU A 279 -1.17 19.69 -8.62
N GLY A 280 -1.40 20.76 -9.38
CA GLY A 280 -1.95 22.01 -8.83
C GLY A 280 -0.99 22.78 -7.92
N GLU A 281 0.26 22.32 -7.78
CA GLU A 281 1.35 22.95 -7.02
C GLU A 281 1.05 23.19 -5.53
N ILE A 282 0.05 22.49 -4.97
CA ILE A 282 -0.32 22.58 -3.55
C ILE A 282 -0.15 21.21 -2.90
N LEU A 283 0.75 21.12 -1.92
CA LEU A 283 0.80 20.00 -1.00
C LEU A 283 -0.02 20.33 0.24
N LYS A 284 -1.11 19.61 0.44
CA LYS A 284 -2.02 19.76 1.57
C LYS A 284 -1.67 18.76 2.66
N ILE A 285 -1.65 19.22 3.91
CA ILE A 285 -1.47 18.38 5.08
C ILE A 285 -2.63 18.61 6.03
N SER A 286 -3.41 17.55 6.26
CA SER A 286 -4.43 17.49 7.30
C SER A 286 -4.02 16.53 8.39
N GLY A 287 -4.77 16.55 9.48
CA GLY A 287 -4.55 15.58 10.54
C GLY A 287 -5.32 15.88 11.81
N SER A 288 -5.18 14.95 12.77
CA SER A 288 -5.80 15.01 14.08
C SER A 288 -4.83 15.47 15.17
N SER A 289 -5.37 15.74 16.36
CA SER A 289 -4.57 16.18 17.50
C SER A 289 -3.58 15.09 17.94
N GLY A 290 -2.29 15.40 17.93
CA GLY A 290 -1.22 14.46 18.24
C GLY A 290 -0.27 14.23 17.06
N ALA A 291 -0.73 14.51 15.84
CA ALA A 291 0.11 14.54 14.67
C ALA A 291 1.04 15.77 14.68
N SER A 292 2.20 15.62 14.07
CA SER A 292 3.15 16.73 13.92
C SER A 292 3.88 16.70 12.58
N VAL A 293 4.30 17.89 12.15
CA VAL A 293 5.08 18.12 10.94
C VAL A 293 6.38 18.83 11.32
N ASP A 294 7.49 18.32 10.82
CA ASP A 294 8.80 18.96 10.88
C ASP A 294 9.20 19.35 9.46
N VAL A 295 9.41 20.65 9.25
CA VAL A 295 9.71 21.23 7.94
C VAL A 295 11.19 21.61 7.92
N GLN A 296 12.01 20.79 7.29
CA GLN A 296 13.47 20.90 7.29
C GLN A 296 14.02 21.50 6.00
N ASN A 297 15.09 22.30 6.14
CA ASN A 297 15.83 22.88 5.01
C ASN A 297 14.98 23.71 4.04
N PHE A 298 13.85 24.22 4.50
CA PHE A 298 12.95 25.05 3.73
C PHE A 298 13.07 26.52 4.15
N ASP A 299 13.44 27.40 3.21
CA ASP A 299 13.24 28.84 3.36
C ASP A 299 11.82 29.19 2.92
N TRP A 300 10.87 29.14 3.86
CA TRP A 300 9.45 29.31 3.56
C TRP A 300 8.90 30.65 4.01
N GLU A 301 8.28 31.36 3.07
CA GLU A 301 7.58 32.60 3.38
C GLU A 301 6.16 32.26 3.84
N ASN A 302 5.83 32.62 5.08
CA ASN A 302 4.48 32.50 5.59
C ASN A 302 3.57 33.48 4.83
N LEU A 303 2.62 32.95 4.07
CA LEU A 303 1.72 33.71 3.21
C LEU A 303 0.42 34.15 3.91
N SER A 304 0.23 33.83 5.19
CA SER A 304 -0.99 33.94 6.01
C SER A 304 -1.78 32.62 6.15
N SER A 305 -3.04 32.59 5.73
CA SER A 305 -3.91 31.42 5.85
C SER A 305 -4.87 31.30 4.68
N ALA A 306 -5.25 30.06 4.40
CA ALA A 306 -6.27 29.71 3.41
C ALA A 306 -7.37 28.87 4.07
N ASN A 307 -8.54 28.86 3.44
CA ASN A 307 -9.65 28.01 3.84
C ASN A 307 -9.99 27.06 2.70
N ASP A 308 -10.25 25.81 3.02
CA ASP A 308 -10.87 24.84 2.14
C ASP A 308 -12.14 24.32 2.83
N GLY A 309 -13.29 24.76 2.33
CA GLY A 309 -14.56 24.64 3.05
C GLY A 309 -14.52 25.32 4.43
N ASP A 310 -14.83 24.56 5.47
CA ASP A 310 -14.79 25.01 6.87
C ASP A 310 -13.43 24.77 7.56
N VAL A 311 -12.47 24.14 6.86
CA VAL A 311 -11.15 23.81 7.39
C VAL A 311 -10.16 24.92 7.05
N LYS A 312 -9.35 25.31 8.04
CA LYS A 312 -8.35 26.38 7.92
C LYS A 312 -6.95 25.82 7.83
N TYR A 313 -6.10 26.47 7.04
CA TYR A 313 -4.73 26.08 6.79
C TYR A 313 -3.79 27.26 6.96
N PHE A 314 -2.63 27.03 7.58
CA PHE A 314 -1.46 27.89 7.42
C PHE A 314 -0.83 27.62 6.06
N THR A 315 -0.55 28.69 5.32
CA THR A 315 0.01 28.59 3.98
C THR A 315 1.43 29.09 3.93
N TYR A 316 2.29 28.36 3.25
CA TYR A 316 3.69 28.68 3.09
C TYR A 316 4.11 28.54 1.64
N GLN A 317 4.91 29.49 1.14
CA GLN A 317 5.49 29.43 -0.19
C GLN A 317 6.93 28.98 -0.12
N SER A 318 7.31 28.02 -0.96
CA SER A 318 8.71 27.67 -1.15
C SER A 318 9.43 28.76 -1.92
N THR A 319 10.53 29.27 -1.37
CA THR A 319 11.43 30.21 -2.09
C THR A 319 12.30 29.49 -3.11
N ASP A 320 12.68 28.24 -2.83
CA ASP A 320 13.48 27.39 -3.72
C ASP A 320 12.65 26.79 -4.87
N ILE A 321 11.34 26.60 -4.63
CA ILE A 321 10.39 26.08 -5.61
C ILE A 321 9.18 27.04 -5.69
N PRO A 322 9.29 28.18 -6.40
CA PRO A 322 8.27 29.24 -6.36
C PRO A 322 6.86 28.88 -6.81
N GLY A 323 6.65 27.72 -7.43
CA GLY A 323 5.33 27.18 -7.73
C GLY A 323 4.70 26.45 -6.54
N LEU A 324 5.51 25.81 -5.68
CA LEU A 324 5.01 24.93 -4.62
C LEU A 324 4.57 25.70 -3.36
N THR A 325 3.29 25.58 -3.03
CA THR A 325 2.72 26.06 -1.76
C THR A 325 2.39 24.87 -0.85
N LEU A 326 2.67 24.98 0.44
CA LEU A 326 2.21 24.02 1.44
C LEU A 326 1.09 24.58 2.29
N TRP A 327 0.07 23.75 2.49
CA TRP A 327 -1.08 24.06 3.33
C TRP A 327 -1.10 23.09 4.52
N ILE A 328 -0.76 23.58 5.71
CA ILE A 328 -0.82 22.78 6.95
C ILE A 328 -2.09 23.16 7.72
N GLN A 329 -2.96 22.19 7.99
CA GLN A 329 -4.19 22.42 8.74
C GLN A 329 -3.90 23.06 10.11
N GLU A 330 -4.69 24.08 10.46
CA GLU A 330 -4.63 24.68 11.80
C GLU A 330 -4.92 23.61 12.87
N GLY A 331 -4.03 23.52 13.87
CA GLY A 331 -4.15 22.57 14.99
C GLY A 331 -3.14 21.41 14.94
N ILE A 332 -2.43 21.23 13.83
CA ILE A 332 -1.26 20.34 13.75
C ILE A 332 -0.04 21.07 14.33
N GLU A 333 0.78 20.36 15.10
CA GLU A 333 2.05 20.91 15.61
C GLU A 333 3.07 21.01 14.46
N VAL A 334 3.61 22.21 14.24
CA VAL A 334 4.71 22.47 13.30
C VAL A 334 5.98 22.75 14.10
N LYS A 335 7.05 21.99 13.85
CA LYS A 335 8.33 22.09 14.55
C LYS A 335 9.37 22.87 13.75
#